data_AF-A0A653J5I9-F1
#
_entry.id   AF-A0A653J5I9-F1
#
_cell.length_a   1.000
_cell.length_b   1.000
_cell.length_c   1.000
_cell.angle_alpha   90.00
_cell.angle_beta   90.00
_cell.angle_gamma   90.00
#
_symmetry.space_group_name_H-M   'P 1'
#
loop_
_entity.id
_entity.type
_entity.pdbx_description
1 polymer ?
#
loop_
_entity_poly.entity_id
_entity_poly.type
_entity_poly.pdbx_seq_one_letter_code
_entity_poly.pdbx_strand_id
1 'polypeptide(L)' 'MRNTITQIVSISRSMESSEITFGTSGARGQVVDMTDLVCFVYTCAFLQHLTRIGQFSSGM' A
#
# COMPACT_ATOMS: atom_id res chain seq x y z
N MET A 1 29.05 2.28 -0.72
CA MET A 1 28.10 1.58 -1.62
C MET A 1 26.84 1.28 -0.83
N ARG A 2 25.68 1.79 -1.22
CA ARG A 2 24.41 1.37 -0.62
C ARG A 2 24.00 0.06 -1.30
N ASN A 3 24.04 -1.05 -0.58
CA ASN A 3 23.47 -2.32 -1.04
C ASN A 3 21.94 -2.15 -1.04
N THR A 4 21.33 -2.06 -2.21
CA THR A 4 19.88 -1.97 -2.32
C THR A 4 19.30 -3.38 -2.25
N ILE A 5 18.70 -3.73 -1.11
CA ILE A 5 17.95 -4.98 -0.96
C ILE A 5 16.56 -4.75 -1.56
N THR A 6 16.19 -5.54 -2.57
CA THR A 6 14.81 -5.60 -3.04
C THR A 6 13.98 -6.44 -2.07
N GLN A 7 12.92 -5.86 -1.52
CA GLN A 7 11.99 -6.52 -0.61
C GLN A 7 10.66 -6.73 -1.34
N ILE A 8 10.14 -7.96 -1.31
CA ILE A 8 8.77 -8.25 -1.76
C ILE A 8 7.83 -8.02 -0.59
N VAL A 9 6.81 -7.20 -0.78
CA VAL A 9 5.85 -6.83 0.27
C VAL A 9 4.43 -7.16 -0.20
N SER A 10 3.63 -7.73 0.70
CA SER A 10 2.22 -8.05 0.46
C SER A 10 1.33 -7.06 1.21
N ILE A 11 0.29 -6.54 0.53
CA ILE A 11 -0.72 -5.70 1.18
C ILE A 11 -1.42 -6.41 2.34
N SER A 12 -1.79 -7.69 2.19
CA SER A 12 -2.47 -8.43 3.27
C SER A 12 -1.60 -8.52 4.52
N ARG A 13 -0.30 -8.80 4.35
CA ARG A 13 0.65 -8.85 5.46
C ARG A 13 0.86 -7.47 6.08
N SER A 14 0.96 -6.43 5.27
CA SER A 14 1.07 -5.06 5.78
C SER A 14 -0.15 -4.69 6.62
N MET A 15 -1.36 -4.98 6.14
CA MET A 15 -2.62 -4.74 6.86
C MET A 15 -2.66 -5.46 8.22
N GLU A 16 -2.26 -6.74 8.27
CA GLU A 16 -2.23 -7.52 9.52
C GLU A 16 -1.19 -7.01 10.53
N SER A 17 -0.05 -6.51 10.04
CA SER A 17 1.06 -6.06 10.88
C SER A 17 1.00 -4.58 11.27
N SER A 18 0.13 -3.79 10.63
CA SER A 18 -0.01 -2.36 10.87
C SER A 18 -1.26 -2.05 11.69
N GLU A 19 -1.21 -0.99 12.48
CA GLU A 19 -2.39 -0.44 13.18
C GLU A 19 -3.34 0.34 12.24
N ILE A 20 -3.11 0.28 10.91
CA ILE A 20 -3.93 0.93 9.89
C ILE A 20 -5.03 -0.02 9.44
N THR A 21 -6.28 0.42 9.58
CA THR A 21 -7.45 -0.41 9.23
C THR A 21 -8.38 0.31 8.25
N PHE A 22 -9.05 -0.47 7.40
CA PHE A 22 -10.12 0.06 6.54
C PHE A 22 -11.42 0.19 7.34
N GLY A 23 -11.98 1.40 7.36
CA GLY A 23 -13.33 1.67 7.86
C GLY A 23 -14.27 2.13 6.76
N THR A 24 -15.39 2.76 7.14
CA THR A 24 -16.43 3.25 6.21
C THR A 24 -15.88 4.18 5.12
N SER A 25 -14.84 4.95 5.43
CA SER A 25 -14.27 5.97 4.54
C SER A 25 -12.78 5.77 4.28
N GLY A 26 -12.34 4.51 4.15
CA GLY A 26 -10.98 4.15 3.74
C GLY A 26 -10.05 3.71 4.88
N ALA A 27 -8.77 3.54 4.55
CA ALA A 27 -7.70 3.16 5.48
C ALA A 27 -7.30 4.32 6.39
N ARG A 28 -7.40 4.15 7.71
CA ARG A 28 -7.14 5.20 8.73
C ARG A 28 -6.44 4.61 9.96
N GLY A 29 -5.73 5.48 10.68
CA GLY A 29 -5.01 5.16 11.92
C GLY A 29 -4.22 6.38 12.42
N GLN A 30 -3.33 6.21 13.39
CA GLN A 30 -2.47 7.32 13.83
C GLN A 30 -1.46 7.67 12.74
N VAL A 31 -1.05 8.93 12.70
CA VAL A 31 -0.05 9.40 11.72
C VAL A 31 1.29 8.68 11.90
N VAL A 32 1.66 8.35 13.15
CA VAL A 32 2.90 7.62 13.44
C VAL A 32 2.89 6.18 12.90
N ASP A 33 1.71 5.60 12.70
CA ASP A 33 1.53 4.23 12.17
C ASP A 33 1.44 4.24 10.62
N MET A 34 1.15 5.40 10.02
CA MET A 34 1.15 5.63 8.57
C MET A 34 2.57 5.81 8.03
N THR A 35 3.44 4.83 8.26
CA THR A 35 4.83 4.85 7.78
C THR A 35 4.89 4.95 6.26
N ASP A 36 6.03 5.41 5.73
CA ASP A 36 6.27 5.49 4.27
C ASP A 36 5.99 4.15 3.58
N LEU A 37 6.40 3.03 4.20
CA LEU A 37 6.18 1.69 3.67
C LEU A 37 4.69 1.34 3.62
N VAL A 38 3.95 1.60 4.71
CA VAL A 38 2.50 1.34 4.76
C VAL A 38 1.79 2.17 3.70
N CYS A 39 2.04 3.47 3.65
CA CYS A 39 1.46 4.36 2.64
C CYS A 39 1.76 3.86 1.22
N PHE A 40 3.02 3.54 0.93
CA PHE A 40 3.44 3.04 -0.37
C PHE A 40 2.71 1.75 -0.76
N VAL A 41 2.64 0.76 0.13
CA VAL A 41 2.01 -0.53 -0.15
C VAL A 41 0.51 -0.37 -0.40
N TYR A 42 -0.19 0.45 0.39
CA TYR A 42 -1.61 0.73 0.16
C TYR A 42 -1.85 1.42 -1.19
N THR A 43 -1.01 2.41 -1.55
CA THR A 43 -1.12 3.07 -2.86
C THR A 43 -0.87 2.11 -4.01
N CYS A 44 0.19 1.28 -3.94
CA CYS A 44 0.46 0.27 -4.96
C CYS A 44 -0.69 -0.73 -5.08
N ALA A 45 -1.22 -1.23 -3.97
CA ALA A 45 -2.34 -2.17 -3.97
C ALA A 45 -3.60 -1.56 -4.61
N PHE A 46 -3.87 -0.27 -4.35
CA PHE A 46 -4.97 0.45 -5.00
C PHE A 46 -4.78 0.55 -6.51
N LEU A 47 -3.59 0.95 -6.99
CA LEU A 47 -3.30 1.03 -8.42
C LEU A 47 -3.37 -0.33 -9.11
N GLN A 48 -2.87 -1.38 -8.45
CA GLN A 48 -3.01 -2.76 -8.93
C GLN A 48 -4.47 -3.19 -9.03
N HIS A 49 -5.30 -2.82 -8.04
CA HIS A 49 -6.73 -3.06 -8.08
C HIS A 49 -7.38 -2.35 -9.27
N LEU A 50 -7.11 -1.06 -9.47
CA LEU A 50 -7.64 -0.29 -10.60
C LEU A 50 -7.21 -0.87 -11.94
N THR A 51 -5.95 -1.28 -12.07
CA THR A 51 -5.43 -1.94 -13.27
C THR A 51 -6.20 -3.22 -13.56
N ARG A 52 -6.41 -4.06 -12.53
CA ARG A 52 -7.13 -5.32 -12.64
C ARG A 52 -8.59 -5.14 -13.08
N ILE A 53 -9.24 -4.05 -12.69
CA ILE A 53 -10.62 -3.74 -13.11
C ILE A 53 -10.70 -2.86 -14.36
N GLY A 54 -9.57 -2.62 -15.05
CA GLY A 54 -9.51 -1.82 -16.27
C GLY A 54 -9.78 -0.32 -16.07
N GLN A 55 -9.67 0.18 -14.83
CA GLN A 55 -9.87 1.59 -14.48
C GLN A 55 -8.56 2.38 -14.37
N PHE A 56 -7.41 1.72 -14.61
CA PHE A 56 -6.11 2.38 -14.68
C PHE A 56 -5.21 1.67 -15.70
N SER A 57 -4.48 2.47 -16.48
CA SER A 57 -3.41 2.01 -17.36
C SER A 57 -2.24 2.98 -17.20
N SER A 58 -1.03 2.45 -17.03
CA SER A 58 0.18 3.27 -16.96
C SER A 58 0.48 3.90 -18.33
N GLY A 59 0.50 5.23 -18.40
CA GLY A 59 1.04 5.97 -19.54
C GLY A 59 0.07 6.33 -20.67
N MET A 60 -1.21 6.62 -20.37
CA MET A 60 -2.02 7.47 -21.24
C MET A 60 -2.03 8.91 -20.74
#